data_AF-A0A699HL75-F1
#
_entry.id   AF-A0A699HL75-F1
#
_cell.length_a   1.000
_cell.length_b   1.000
_cell.length_c   1.000
_cell.angle_alpha   90.00
_cell.angle_beta   90.00
_cell.angle_gamma   90.00
#
_symmetry.space_group_name_H-M   'P 1'
#
loop_
_entity.id
_entity.type
_entity.pdbx_description
1 polymer ?
#
loop_
_entity_poly.entity_id
_entity_poly.type
_entity_poly.pdbx_seq_one_letter_code
_entity_poly.pdbx_strand_id
1 'polypeptide(L)'
;MSTVRRWIRAAVSRKVKVLDLNFGPSSEDEVIELPKCLITCDSLESLRLFLLGRMLSLSNAGFSTLKVLEMNLVELIDEDSVKSFFENCPLLEELNLFDCLLNKLVTLCISSESLRILRIDNRNLDYTEDTPDDYDLESNMILYNNEGLCNSLEVCCPELVYFQYGGHIAYNFDFENMGSLKVAVIHPEDMSQVDLSFESMGDTICELFAGISNVEALSINLYFVQALKDRLEDRVRHVADEIDGFWQF
;
A
#
# COMPACT_ATOMS: atom_id res chain seq x y z
N MET A 1 15.91 27.76 10.68
CA MET A 1 15.37 26.44 11.12
C MET A 1 13.86 26.54 11.11
N SER A 2 13.18 25.77 10.26
CA SER A 2 11.72 25.80 10.13
C SER A 2 11.03 25.51 11.47
N THR A 3 9.87 26.14 11.69
CA THR A 3 9.04 26.00 12.90
C THR A 3 8.74 24.53 13.21
N VAL A 4 8.46 23.70 12.19
CA VAL A 4 8.20 22.25 12.30
C VAL A 4 9.33 21.50 13.01
N ARG A 5 10.60 21.72 12.61
CA ARG A 5 11.75 21.06 13.24
C ARG A 5 11.89 21.42 14.73
N ARG A 6 11.45 22.61 15.16
CA ARG A 6 11.43 22.98 16.58
C ARG A 6 10.35 22.25 17.35
N TRP A 7 9.14 22.10 16.79
CA TRP A 7 8.06 21.33 17.41
C TRP A 7 8.42 19.85 17.55
N ILE A 8 8.97 19.23 16.50
CA ILE A 8 9.44 17.83 16.57
C ILE A 8 10.48 17.66 17.67
N ARG A 9 11.49 18.55 17.75
CA ARG A 9 12.49 18.49 18.82
C ARG A 9 11.89 18.65 20.21
N ALA A 10 10.90 19.54 20.36
CA ALA A 10 10.22 19.75 21.63
C ALA A 10 9.36 18.54 22.03
N ALA A 11 8.75 17.84 21.07
CA ALA A 11 8.02 16.61 21.30
C ALA A 11 8.97 15.47 21.71
N VAL A 12 10.05 15.27 20.96
CA VAL A 12 11.09 14.29 21.27
C VAL A 12 11.71 14.54 22.65
N SER A 13 12.02 15.79 23.01
CA SER A 13 12.59 16.11 24.34
C SER A 13 11.64 15.84 25.50
N ARG A 14 10.33 15.78 25.22
CA ARG A 14 9.29 15.42 26.19
C ARG A 14 8.98 13.93 26.19
N LYS A 15 9.72 13.12 25.42
CA LYS A 15 9.55 11.67 25.32
C LYS A 15 8.12 11.27 24.95
N VAL A 16 7.56 11.94 23.94
CA VAL A 16 6.21 11.61 23.46
C VAL A 16 6.17 10.18 22.95
N LYS A 17 5.07 9.47 23.27
CA LYS A 17 4.82 8.12 22.77
C LYS A 17 4.11 8.10 21.44
N VAL A 18 3.30 9.12 21.18
CA VAL A 18 2.50 9.25 19.96
C VAL A 18 2.84 10.60 19.36
N LEU A 19 3.18 10.60 18.08
CA LEU A 19 3.36 11.81 17.31
C LEU A 19 2.53 11.73 16.04
N ASP A 20 1.67 12.72 15.87
CA ASP A 20 0.84 12.91 14.69
C ASP A 20 1.29 14.19 13.98
N LEU A 21 1.68 14.07 12.72
CA LEU A 21 2.16 15.17 11.90
C LEU A 21 1.28 15.32 10.66
N ASN A 22 0.41 16.32 10.71
CA ASN A 22 -0.38 16.76 9.56
C ASN A 22 0.26 18.00 8.93
N PHE A 23 0.72 17.85 7.70
CA PHE A 23 1.35 18.93 6.95
C PHE A 23 0.32 19.62 6.07
N GLY A 24 0.34 20.95 6.05
CA GLY A 24 -0.49 21.74 5.14
C GLY A 24 -0.03 21.65 3.68
N PRO A 25 -0.82 22.22 2.74
CA PRO A 25 -0.49 22.25 1.32
C PRO A 25 0.88 22.92 1.08
N SER A 26 1.66 22.37 0.15
CA SER A 26 2.97 22.87 -0.29
C SER A 26 3.17 22.48 -1.76
N SER A 27 4.28 22.88 -2.38
CA SER A 27 4.66 22.36 -3.70
C SER A 27 4.85 20.84 -3.65
N GLU A 28 4.33 20.14 -4.65
CA GLU A 28 4.31 18.67 -4.74
C GLU A 28 5.72 18.06 -4.83
N ASP A 29 6.72 18.81 -5.30
CA ASP A 29 8.11 18.37 -5.44
C ASP A 29 8.94 18.37 -4.13
N GLU A 30 8.33 18.70 -2.99
CA GLU A 30 9.06 18.77 -1.72
C GLU A 30 9.32 17.37 -1.13
N VAL A 31 10.61 17.00 -1.05
CA VAL A 31 11.04 15.79 -0.33
C VAL A 31 11.14 16.07 1.17
N ILE A 32 10.33 15.36 1.95
CA ILE A 32 10.31 15.42 3.40
C ILE A 32 11.32 14.42 3.96
N GLU A 33 12.28 14.93 4.72
CA GLU A 33 13.20 14.11 5.53
C GLU A 33 12.78 14.13 7.00
N LEU A 34 12.64 12.94 7.60
CA LEU A 34 12.40 12.83 9.03
C LEU A 34 13.66 13.27 9.82
N PRO A 35 13.53 14.18 10.81
CA PRO A 35 14.68 14.62 11.59
C PRO A 35 15.33 13.45 12.35
N LYS A 36 16.67 13.37 12.35
CA LYS A 36 17.42 12.33 13.09
C LYS A 36 16.98 12.17 14.56
N CYS A 37 16.67 13.27 15.25
CA CYS A 37 16.20 13.21 16.64
C CYS A 37 14.86 12.47 16.81
N LEU A 38 14.01 12.47 15.80
CA LEU A 38 12.75 11.73 15.79
C LEU A 38 13.02 10.24 15.58
N ILE A 39 13.83 9.91 14.58
CA ILE A 39 14.23 8.54 14.24
C ILE A 39 14.89 7.84 15.44
N THR A 40 15.75 8.55 16.17
CA THR A 40 16.43 8.02 17.36
C THR A 40 15.64 8.19 18.66
N CYS A 41 14.34 8.52 18.61
CA CYS A 41 13.53 8.73 19.80
C CYS A 41 13.25 7.38 20.49
N ASP A 42 13.69 7.25 21.74
CA ASP A 42 13.61 6.04 22.56
C ASP A 42 12.22 5.76 23.16
N SER A 43 11.27 6.64 22.89
CA SER A 43 9.95 6.66 23.52
C SER A 43 8.80 6.66 22.53
N LEU A 44 9.08 6.86 21.23
CA LEU A 44 8.07 6.99 20.21
C LEU A 44 7.53 5.61 19.80
N GLU A 45 6.32 5.30 20.25
CA GLU A 45 5.62 4.04 19.97
C GLU A 45 4.67 4.13 18.77
N SER A 46 4.19 5.33 18.42
CA SER A 46 3.28 5.54 17.29
C SER A 46 3.61 6.82 16.53
N LEU A 47 3.70 6.71 15.20
CA LEU A 47 3.93 7.80 14.28
C LEU A 47 2.83 7.81 13.21
N ARG A 48 2.14 8.94 13.08
CA ARG A 48 1.20 9.19 11.99
C ARG A 48 1.68 10.35 11.15
N LEU A 49 1.73 10.15 9.84
CA LEU A 49 2.17 11.13 8.86
C LEU A 49 1.04 11.37 7.87
N PHE A 50 0.69 12.63 7.66
CA PHE A 50 -0.20 13.08 6.60
C PHE A 50 0.53 14.13 5.77
N LEU A 51 0.96 13.74 4.57
CA LEU A 51 1.91 14.53 3.77
C LEU A 51 1.31 15.15 2.51
N LEU A 52 0.02 14.97 2.21
CA LEU A 52 -0.67 15.56 1.05
C LEU A 52 0.08 15.29 -0.28
N GLY A 53 0.47 14.04 -0.50
CA GLY A 53 1.13 13.59 -1.73
C GLY A 53 2.64 13.86 -1.80
N ARG A 54 3.24 14.50 -0.80
CA ARG A 54 4.69 14.78 -0.83
C ARG A 54 5.52 13.50 -0.68
N MET A 55 6.70 13.55 -1.29
CA MET A 55 7.73 12.52 -1.20
C MET A 55 8.28 12.42 0.22
N LEU A 56 8.33 11.20 0.76
CA LEU A 56 9.00 10.90 2.02
C LEU A 56 10.32 10.16 1.76
N SER A 57 11.42 10.75 2.21
CA SER A 57 12.70 10.05 2.24
C SER A 57 12.82 9.22 3.53
N LEU A 58 12.97 7.90 3.36
CA LEU A 58 13.20 6.94 4.44
C LEU A 58 14.68 6.53 4.56
N SER A 59 15.59 7.19 3.84
CA SER A 59 17.01 6.81 3.81
C SER A 59 17.67 6.93 5.19
N ASN A 60 18.28 5.84 5.66
CA ASN A 60 18.87 5.72 7.01
C ASN A 60 17.86 5.93 8.16
N ALA A 61 16.56 5.76 7.90
CA ALA A 61 15.54 5.81 8.93
C ALA A 61 15.26 4.40 9.48
N GLY A 62 14.91 4.35 10.76
CA GLY A 62 14.57 3.12 11.48
C GLY A 62 14.28 3.46 12.94
N PHE A 63 13.17 2.97 13.47
CA PHE A 63 12.72 3.29 14.82
C PHE A 63 12.83 2.06 15.72
N SER A 64 13.61 2.16 16.79
CA SER A 64 13.80 1.04 17.72
C SER A 64 12.61 0.76 18.62
N THR A 65 11.66 1.70 18.75
CA THR A 65 10.51 1.59 19.68
C THR A 65 9.15 1.73 19.01
N LEU A 66 9.12 1.97 17.70
CA LEU A 66 7.89 2.20 16.96
C LEU A 66 7.10 0.91 16.80
N LYS A 67 5.83 0.95 17.20
CA LYS A 67 4.87 -0.15 17.10
C LYS A 67 3.79 0.10 16.07
N VAL A 68 3.44 1.36 15.84
CA VAL A 68 2.40 1.76 14.89
C VAL A 68 2.93 2.81 13.95
N LEU A 69 2.90 2.52 12.65
CA LEU A 69 3.16 3.50 11.60
C LEU A 69 1.91 3.66 10.74
N GLU A 70 1.49 4.90 10.58
CA GLU A 70 0.42 5.27 9.66
C GLU A 70 0.92 6.35 8.71
N MET A 71 0.81 6.08 7.41
CA MET A 71 1.16 7.02 6.34
C MET A 71 -0.09 7.29 5.53
N ASN A 72 -0.45 8.57 5.42
CA ASN A 72 -1.61 9.06 4.70
C ASN A 72 -1.16 10.03 3.62
N LEU A 73 -1.55 9.80 2.36
CA LEU A 73 -1.17 10.66 1.24
C LEU A 73 0.35 10.91 1.24
N VAL A 74 1.13 9.83 1.23
CA VAL A 74 2.60 9.86 1.22
C VAL A 74 3.09 9.25 -0.08
N GLU A 75 4.03 9.91 -0.76
CA GLU A 75 4.71 9.33 -1.92
C GLU A 75 6.01 8.64 -1.50
N LEU A 76 6.16 7.37 -1.86
CA LEU A 76 7.36 6.58 -1.60
C LEU A 76 8.15 6.39 -2.91
N ILE A 77 9.43 6.76 -2.90
CA ILE A 77 10.21 6.94 -4.13
C ILE A 77 11.45 6.06 -4.27
N ASP A 78 11.85 5.37 -3.20
CA ASP A 78 13.10 4.59 -3.16
C ASP A 78 12.87 3.23 -2.50
N GLU A 79 12.81 2.20 -3.33
CA GLU A 79 12.49 0.83 -2.93
C GLU A 79 13.46 0.29 -1.86
N ASP A 80 14.76 0.49 -2.05
CA ASP A 80 15.79 0.04 -1.12
C ASP A 80 15.66 0.72 0.25
N SER A 81 15.40 2.03 0.29
CA SER A 81 15.17 2.74 1.55
C SER A 81 13.87 2.31 2.23
N VAL A 82 12.79 2.06 1.48
CA VAL A 82 11.51 1.60 2.03
C VAL A 82 11.67 0.22 2.67
N LYS A 83 12.31 -0.71 1.95
CA LYS A 83 12.62 -2.05 2.46
C LYS A 83 13.49 -1.98 3.72
N SER A 84 14.61 -1.26 3.64
CA SER A 84 15.53 -1.11 4.78
C SER A 84 14.86 -0.44 5.98
N PHE A 85 13.93 0.48 5.75
CA PHE A 85 13.20 1.13 6.83
C PHE A 85 12.36 0.15 7.64
N PHE A 86 11.63 -0.75 6.98
CA PHE A 86 10.82 -1.77 7.67
C PHE A 86 11.70 -2.79 8.42
N GLU A 87 12.81 -3.22 7.82
CA GLU A 87 13.81 -4.08 8.49
C GLU A 87 14.40 -3.42 9.75
N ASN A 88 14.53 -2.10 9.77
CA ASN A 88 15.06 -1.33 10.90
C ASN A 88 13.99 -0.87 11.91
N CYS A 89 12.75 -1.38 11.83
CA CYS A 89 11.69 -1.14 12.79
C CYS A 89 11.26 -2.45 13.50
N PRO A 90 12.12 -3.02 14.38
CA PRO A 90 11.96 -4.39 14.88
C PRO A 90 10.72 -4.62 15.77
N LEU A 91 10.08 -3.56 16.25
CA LEU A 91 8.89 -3.63 17.12
C LEU A 91 7.60 -3.21 16.41
N LEU A 92 7.62 -3.03 15.08
CA LEU A 92 6.46 -2.55 14.32
C LEU A 92 5.36 -3.63 14.27
N GLU A 93 4.29 -3.42 15.04
CA GLU A 93 3.14 -4.32 15.13
C GLU A 93 2.02 -3.98 14.13
N GLU A 94 1.91 -2.71 13.73
CA GLU A 94 0.86 -2.21 12.84
C GLU A 94 1.40 -1.23 11.81
N LEU A 95 1.10 -1.52 10.53
CA LEU A 95 1.42 -0.67 9.39
C LEU A 95 0.15 -0.35 8.62
N ASN A 96 -0.11 0.93 8.44
CA ASN A 96 -1.24 1.45 7.70
C ASN A 96 -0.74 2.39 6.60
N LEU A 97 -1.01 2.04 5.34
CA LEU A 97 -0.73 2.83 4.15
C LEU A 97 -2.07 3.26 3.56
N PHE A 98 -2.44 4.50 3.78
CA PHE A 98 -3.69 5.08 3.30
C PHE A 98 -3.40 6.10 2.21
N ASP A 99 -4.00 5.88 1.04
CA ASP A 99 -3.93 6.75 -0.11
C ASP A 99 -2.47 7.14 -0.46
N CYS A 100 -1.53 6.21 -0.27
CA CYS A 100 -0.11 6.43 -0.54
C CYS A 100 0.19 6.24 -2.03
N LEU A 101 1.07 7.07 -2.58
CA LEU A 101 1.52 7.02 -3.97
C LEU A 101 2.74 6.10 -4.05
N LEU A 102 2.57 4.95 -4.71
CA LEU A 102 3.55 3.87 -4.76
C LEU A 102 4.06 3.56 -6.17
N ASN A 103 3.68 4.35 -7.18
CA ASN A 103 4.07 4.17 -8.58
C ASN A 103 5.56 4.27 -8.87
N LYS A 104 6.31 4.94 -8.00
CA LYS A 104 7.77 5.01 -8.13
C LYS A 104 8.46 3.74 -7.63
N LEU A 105 7.72 2.82 -7.02
CA LEU A 105 8.23 1.53 -6.57
C LEU A 105 7.91 0.48 -7.64
N VAL A 106 8.91 -0.30 -8.06
CA VAL A 106 8.63 -1.50 -8.86
C VAL A 106 7.99 -2.54 -7.95
N THR A 107 8.58 -2.75 -6.79
CA THR A 107 8.08 -3.67 -5.77
C THR A 107 7.95 -2.98 -4.43
N LEU A 108 6.79 -3.12 -3.78
CA LEU A 108 6.66 -2.82 -2.36
C LEU A 108 6.98 -4.08 -1.56
N CYS A 109 8.17 -4.13 -0.94
CA CYS A 109 8.60 -5.23 -0.10
C CYS A 109 8.36 -4.91 1.39
N ILE A 110 7.48 -5.68 2.04
CA ILE A 110 7.16 -5.55 3.46
C ILE A 110 7.59 -6.83 4.18
N SER A 111 8.71 -6.75 4.88
CA SER A 111 9.25 -7.84 5.71
C SER A 111 9.40 -7.38 7.15
N SER A 112 8.78 -8.12 8.09
CA SER A 112 8.85 -7.82 9.52
C SER A 112 8.47 -9.03 10.36
N GLU A 113 9.29 -9.31 11.39
CA GLU A 113 9.07 -10.38 12.36
C GLU A 113 8.02 -10.03 13.42
N SER A 114 7.63 -8.76 13.56
CA SER A 114 6.70 -8.29 14.60
C SER A 114 5.39 -7.76 14.05
N LEU A 115 5.25 -7.62 12.72
CA LEU A 115 4.07 -7.03 12.11
C LEU A 115 2.88 -7.98 12.19
N ARG A 116 1.80 -7.50 12.83
CA ARG A 116 0.56 -8.25 13.07
C ARG A 116 -0.62 -7.73 12.27
N ILE A 117 -0.58 -6.46 11.91
CA ILE A 117 -1.65 -5.78 11.18
C ILE A 117 -1.04 -5.00 10.02
N LEU A 118 -1.48 -5.33 8.80
CA LEU A 118 -1.13 -4.61 7.59
C LEU A 118 -2.41 -4.10 6.92
N ARG A 119 -2.47 -2.80 6.66
CA ARG A 119 -3.53 -2.19 5.84
C ARG A 119 -2.91 -1.39 4.72
N ILE A 120 -3.36 -1.67 3.51
CA ILE A 120 -3.07 -0.90 2.30
C ILE A 120 -4.43 -0.53 1.72
N ASP A 121 -4.74 0.75 1.64
CA ASP A 121 -6.03 1.23 1.16
C ASP A 121 -5.84 2.51 0.38
N ASN A 122 -6.20 2.53 -0.90
CA ASN A 122 -6.04 3.69 -1.77
C ASN A 122 -7.34 4.09 -2.48
N ARG A 123 -8.50 3.70 -1.93
CA ARG A 123 -9.83 3.96 -2.51
C ARG A 123 -10.22 5.43 -2.56
N ASN A 124 -9.50 6.32 -1.88
CA ASN A 124 -9.79 7.75 -1.93
C ASN A 124 -8.84 8.50 -2.88
N LEU A 125 -7.94 7.80 -3.58
CA LEU A 125 -7.22 8.38 -4.71
C LEU A 125 -8.18 8.42 -5.90
N ASP A 126 -8.59 9.61 -6.34
CA ASP A 126 -9.44 9.75 -7.51
C ASP A 126 -8.58 9.87 -8.77
N TYR A 127 -8.82 8.98 -9.74
CA TYR A 127 -8.10 8.91 -11.01
C TYR A 127 -8.96 9.59 -12.07
N THR A 128 -8.61 10.81 -12.47
CA THR A 128 -9.23 11.42 -13.65
C THR A 128 -8.16 11.69 -14.69
N GLU A 129 -8.39 11.21 -15.93
CA GLU A 129 -7.56 11.59 -17.09
C GLU A 129 -7.75 13.08 -17.43
N ASP A 130 -8.88 13.65 -17.02
CA ASP A 130 -9.23 15.05 -17.23
C ASP A 130 -9.10 15.82 -15.91
N THR A 131 -8.23 16.84 -15.87
CA THR A 131 -8.36 17.91 -14.87
C THR A 131 -9.72 18.58 -15.08
N PRO A 132 -10.60 18.68 -14.07
CA PRO A 132 -11.83 19.45 -14.19
C PRO A 132 -11.49 20.88 -14.63
N ASP A 133 -12.18 21.39 -15.66
CA ASP A 133 -12.03 22.76 -16.16
C ASP A 133 -12.35 23.83 -15.08
N ASP A 134 -12.95 23.43 -13.95
CA ASP A 134 -13.40 24.29 -12.86
C ASP A 134 -12.86 23.79 -11.52
N TYR A 135 -11.74 24.38 -11.08
CA TYR A 135 -11.08 24.07 -9.81
C TYR A 135 -11.90 24.59 -8.62
N ASP A 136 -12.72 23.74 -8.02
CA ASP A 136 -13.34 24.05 -6.73
C ASP A 136 -12.43 23.62 -5.58
N LEU A 137 -11.73 24.60 -4.98
CA LEU A 137 -10.77 24.44 -3.88
C LEU A 137 -11.36 23.85 -2.58
N GLU A 138 -12.68 23.62 -2.51
CA GLU A 138 -13.33 22.99 -1.36
C GLU A 138 -13.27 21.45 -1.39
N SER A 139 -12.87 20.86 -2.51
CA SER A 139 -12.64 19.43 -2.64
C SER A 139 -11.23 19.11 -2.14
N ASN A 140 -11.07 18.37 -1.03
CA ASN A 140 -9.78 17.79 -0.63
C ASN A 140 -9.29 16.68 -1.60
N MET A 141 -9.80 16.63 -2.82
CA MET A 141 -9.50 15.62 -3.83
C MET A 141 -8.23 16.04 -4.55
N ILE A 142 -7.18 15.24 -4.39
CA ILE A 142 -5.93 15.42 -5.13
C ILE A 142 -6.01 14.49 -6.35
N LEU A 143 -5.94 15.07 -7.53
CA LEU A 143 -6.04 14.37 -8.82
C LEU A 143 -4.65 13.87 -9.23
N TYR A 144 -4.51 12.57 -9.49
CA TYR A 144 -3.24 11.98 -9.94
C TYR A 144 -3.42 11.24 -11.28
N ASN A 145 -2.52 11.49 -12.22
CA ASN A 145 -2.48 10.80 -13.51
C ASN A 145 -2.07 9.33 -13.28
N ASN A 146 -2.94 8.39 -13.66
CA ASN A 146 -2.76 6.96 -14.03
C ASN A 146 -1.58 6.13 -13.49
N GLU A 147 -0.98 6.48 -12.36
CA GLU A 147 0.18 5.79 -11.80
C GLU A 147 -0.07 5.55 -10.32
N GLY A 148 -1.04 4.70 -10.02
CA GLY A 148 -1.59 4.58 -8.67
C GLY A 148 -0.83 3.70 -7.69
N LEU A 149 0.04 2.80 -8.15
CA LEU A 149 0.59 1.74 -7.31
C LEU A 149 1.91 1.16 -7.81
N CYS A 150 2.56 0.41 -6.92
CA CYS A 150 3.70 -0.44 -7.25
C CYS A 150 3.28 -1.63 -8.13
N ASN A 151 4.18 -2.15 -8.96
CA ASN A 151 3.86 -3.29 -9.83
C ASN A 151 3.65 -4.59 -9.06
N SER A 152 4.43 -4.81 -8.01
CA SER A 152 4.37 -6.03 -7.21
C SER A 152 4.27 -5.70 -5.72
N LEU A 153 3.46 -6.47 -4.99
CA LEU A 153 3.46 -6.48 -3.52
C LEU A 153 4.11 -7.77 -3.02
N GLU A 154 5.18 -7.65 -2.25
CA GLU A 154 5.82 -8.77 -1.54
C GLU A 154 5.60 -8.61 -0.03
N VAL A 155 5.01 -9.62 0.62
CA VAL A 155 4.80 -9.63 2.07
C VAL A 155 5.39 -10.89 2.68
N CYS A 156 6.36 -10.71 3.58
CA CYS A 156 6.97 -11.77 4.39
C CYS A 156 6.88 -11.40 5.87
N CYS A 157 5.74 -11.72 6.48
CA CYS A 157 5.42 -11.32 7.86
C CYS A 157 4.84 -12.52 8.64
N PRO A 158 5.68 -13.32 9.34
CA PRO A 158 5.25 -14.57 9.97
C PRO A 158 4.23 -14.41 11.09
N GLU A 159 4.19 -13.25 11.74
CA GLU A 159 3.24 -12.93 12.83
C GLU A 159 2.00 -12.16 12.33
N LEU A 160 1.83 -11.99 10.99
CA LEU A 160 0.71 -11.24 10.44
C LEU A 160 -0.61 -11.95 10.69
N VAL A 161 -1.54 -11.28 11.37
CA VAL A 161 -2.85 -11.83 11.75
C VAL A 161 -3.98 -11.21 10.93
N TYR A 162 -3.83 -9.94 10.55
CA TYR A 162 -4.83 -9.17 9.81
C TYR A 162 -4.19 -8.51 8.60
N PHE A 163 -4.80 -8.73 7.43
CA PHE A 163 -4.43 -8.08 6.19
C PHE A 163 -5.64 -7.40 5.55
N GLN A 164 -5.49 -6.13 5.22
CA GLN A 164 -6.46 -5.39 4.41
C GLN A 164 -5.77 -4.83 3.18
N TYR A 165 -6.40 -5.03 2.04
CA TYR A 165 -6.01 -4.48 0.76
C TYR A 165 -7.25 -3.94 0.04
N GLY A 166 -7.34 -2.62 -0.12
CA GLY A 166 -8.49 -1.95 -0.73
C GLY A 166 -8.09 -0.96 -1.80
N GLY A 167 -8.92 -0.88 -2.85
CA GLY A 167 -8.76 0.04 -3.97
C GLY A 167 -8.04 -0.59 -5.17
N HIS A 168 -7.23 0.17 -5.89
CA HIS A 168 -6.41 -0.35 -6.98
C HIS A 168 -5.49 -1.45 -6.44
N ILE A 169 -5.21 -2.50 -7.22
CA ILE A 169 -4.34 -3.60 -6.79
C ILE A 169 -3.04 -3.67 -7.61
N ALA A 170 -1.97 -4.18 -7.00
CA ALA A 170 -0.72 -4.48 -7.68
C ALA A 170 -0.93 -5.56 -8.76
N TYR A 171 -0.06 -5.61 -9.77
CA TYR A 171 -0.12 -6.61 -10.85
C TYR A 171 0.31 -8.00 -10.39
N ASN A 172 1.23 -8.09 -9.44
CA ASN A 172 1.71 -9.36 -8.91
C ASN A 172 1.71 -9.35 -7.39
N PHE A 173 1.50 -10.53 -6.82
CA PHE A 173 1.53 -10.74 -5.38
C PHE A 173 2.48 -11.88 -5.03
N ASP A 174 3.39 -11.63 -4.09
CA ASP A 174 4.20 -12.67 -3.45
C ASP A 174 3.98 -12.66 -1.94
N PHE A 175 3.58 -13.81 -1.41
CA PHE A 175 3.18 -13.98 -0.03
C PHE A 175 3.97 -15.13 0.58
N GLU A 176 4.92 -14.78 1.45
CA GLU A 176 5.77 -15.74 2.13
C GLU A 176 5.45 -15.79 3.63
N ASN A 177 5.50 -16.99 4.22
CA ASN A 177 5.35 -17.21 5.66
C ASN A 177 4.04 -16.68 6.28
N MET A 178 2.96 -16.55 5.52
CA MET A 178 1.66 -16.01 5.97
C MET A 178 0.82 -17.00 6.82
N GLY A 179 1.45 -17.95 7.51
CA GLY A 179 0.77 -19.03 8.23
C GLY A 179 -0.05 -18.57 9.45
N SER A 180 0.21 -17.37 9.97
CA SER A 180 -0.53 -16.77 11.09
C SER A 180 -1.74 -15.96 10.65
N LEU A 181 -1.94 -15.74 9.35
CA LEU A 181 -2.98 -14.86 8.83
C LEU A 181 -4.36 -15.45 9.10
N LYS A 182 -5.20 -14.70 9.82
CA LYS A 182 -6.55 -15.13 10.21
C LYS A 182 -7.64 -14.37 9.49
N VAL A 183 -7.41 -13.10 9.19
CA VAL A 183 -8.42 -12.21 8.61
C VAL A 183 -7.84 -11.53 7.38
N ALA A 184 -8.54 -11.66 6.25
CA ALA A 184 -8.26 -10.90 5.04
C ALA A 184 -9.48 -10.07 4.63
N VAL A 185 -9.25 -8.79 4.32
CA VAL A 185 -10.24 -7.87 3.76
C VAL A 185 -9.71 -7.36 2.43
N ILE A 186 -10.30 -7.83 1.33
CA ILE A 186 -9.80 -7.58 -0.03
C ILE A 186 -10.90 -6.91 -0.85
N HIS A 187 -10.81 -5.60 -1.04
CA HIS A 187 -11.82 -4.79 -1.72
C HIS A 187 -11.22 -4.07 -2.92
N PRO A 188 -10.91 -4.79 -4.02
CA PRO A 188 -10.36 -4.19 -5.22
C PRO A 188 -11.35 -3.21 -5.87
N GLU A 189 -10.84 -2.14 -6.46
CA GLU A 189 -11.62 -1.18 -7.23
C GLU A 189 -11.86 -1.63 -8.67
N ASP A 190 -12.84 -1.01 -9.31
CA ASP A 190 -13.21 -1.29 -10.71
C ASP A 190 -12.13 -0.80 -11.67
N MET A 191 -11.33 -1.72 -12.17
CA MET A 191 -10.27 -1.43 -13.15
C MET A 191 -10.78 -1.50 -14.60
N SER A 192 -12.09 -1.54 -14.85
CA SER A 192 -12.65 -1.69 -16.22
C SER A 192 -12.30 -0.56 -17.19
N GLN A 193 -11.77 0.56 -16.69
CA GLN A 193 -11.29 1.69 -17.49
C GLN A 193 -9.79 1.59 -17.86
N VAL A 194 -9.04 0.65 -17.28
CA VAL A 194 -7.62 0.45 -17.56
C VAL A 194 -7.50 -0.63 -18.64
N ASP A 195 -6.71 -0.38 -19.69
CA ASP A 195 -6.39 -1.30 -20.80
C ASP A 195 -5.54 -2.53 -20.34
N LEU A 196 -6.04 -3.27 -19.35
CA LEU A 196 -5.52 -4.55 -18.93
C LEU A 196 -6.45 -5.62 -19.46
N SER A 197 -5.89 -6.66 -20.10
CA SER A 197 -6.70 -7.82 -20.47
C SER A 197 -7.29 -8.42 -19.18
N PHE A 198 -8.58 -8.75 -19.19
CA PHE A 198 -9.24 -9.42 -18.06
C PHE A 198 -8.50 -10.71 -17.62
N GLU A 199 -7.80 -11.37 -18.56
CA GLU A 199 -6.91 -12.51 -18.29
C GLU A 199 -5.83 -12.18 -17.25
N SER A 200 -5.14 -11.03 -17.36
CA SER A 200 -4.06 -10.67 -16.43
C SER A 200 -4.61 -10.35 -15.04
N MET A 201 -5.75 -9.67 -14.96
CA MET A 201 -6.41 -9.35 -13.69
C MET A 201 -6.89 -10.60 -12.95
N GLY A 202 -7.49 -11.55 -13.68
CA GLY A 202 -7.89 -12.83 -13.10
C GLY A 202 -6.69 -13.65 -12.60
N ASP A 203 -5.55 -13.57 -13.29
CA ASP A 203 -4.30 -14.18 -12.87
C ASP A 203 -3.84 -13.61 -11.53
N THR A 204 -3.68 -12.29 -11.45
CA THR A 204 -3.34 -11.52 -10.25
C THR A 204 -4.25 -11.82 -9.06
N ILE A 205 -5.57 -11.84 -9.26
CA ILE A 205 -6.54 -12.09 -8.18
C ILE A 205 -6.38 -13.50 -7.60
N CYS A 206 -6.05 -14.51 -8.40
CA CYS A 206 -5.81 -15.84 -7.84
C CYS A 206 -4.45 -15.96 -7.16
N GLU A 207 -3.41 -15.25 -7.60
CA GLU A 207 -2.14 -15.17 -6.86
C GLU A 207 -2.39 -14.60 -5.47
N LEU A 208 -3.13 -13.48 -5.41
CA LEU A 208 -3.57 -12.90 -4.15
C LEU A 208 -4.35 -13.92 -3.32
N PHE A 209 -5.37 -14.56 -3.92
CA PHE A 209 -6.21 -15.53 -3.23
C PHE A 209 -5.44 -16.73 -2.70
N ALA A 210 -4.45 -17.22 -3.46
CA ALA A 210 -3.59 -18.32 -3.05
C ALA A 210 -2.76 -17.95 -1.81
N GLY A 211 -2.20 -16.75 -1.78
CA GLY A 211 -1.42 -16.25 -0.64
C GLY A 211 -2.22 -16.10 0.66
N ILE A 212 -3.52 -15.83 0.56
CA ILE A 212 -4.42 -15.67 1.73
C ILE A 212 -5.30 -16.91 1.98
N SER A 213 -5.00 -18.04 1.36
CA SER A 213 -5.88 -19.23 1.36
C SER A 213 -6.17 -19.85 2.73
N ASN A 214 -5.39 -19.51 3.77
CA ASN A 214 -5.50 -20.10 5.10
C ASN A 214 -6.34 -19.28 6.11
N VAL A 215 -6.99 -18.19 5.68
CA VAL A 215 -7.72 -17.31 6.60
C VAL A 215 -8.98 -17.93 7.20
N GLU A 216 -9.28 -17.56 8.44
CA GLU A 216 -10.50 -17.92 9.17
C GLU A 216 -11.69 -17.03 8.77
N ALA A 217 -11.41 -15.78 8.37
CA ALA A 217 -12.41 -14.83 7.91
C ALA A 217 -11.93 -14.08 6.66
N LEU A 218 -12.78 -14.07 5.64
CA LEU A 218 -12.54 -13.39 4.37
C LEU A 218 -13.68 -12.42 4.08
N SER A 219 -13.34 -11.16 3.79
CA SER A 219 -14.26 -10.15 3.28
C SER A 219 -13.80 -9.74 1.88
N ILE A 220 -14.66 -9.94 0.89
CA ILE A 220 -14.42 -9.60 -0.52
C ILE A 220 -15.59 -8.80 -1.08
N ASN A 221 -15.36 -8.03 -2.15
CA ASN A 221 -16.41 -7.30 -2.85
C ASN A 221 -16.78 -7.96 -4.19
N LEU A 222 -17.72 -7.34 -4.91
CA LEU A 222 -18.25 -7.87 -6.18
C LEU A 222 -17.16 -8.00 -7.26
N TYR A 223 -16.21 -7.06 -7.32
CA TYR A 223 -15.14 -7.04 -8.32
C TYR A 223 -14.21 -8.24 -8.20
N PHE A 224 -13.84 -8.58 -6.96
CA PHE A 224 -13.07 -9.79 -6.68
C PHE A 224 -13.75 -11.05 -7.25
N VAL A 225 -15.07 -11.16 -7.07
CA VAL A 225 -15.86 -12.30 -7.54
C VAL A 225 -15.97 -12.31 -9.08
N GLN A 226 -16.13 -11.14 -9.70
CA GLN A 226 -16.20 -11.00 -11.16
C GLN A 226 -14.87 -11.41 -11.82
N ALA A 227 -13.74 -10.92 -11.33
CA ALA A 227 -12.42 -11.29 -11.85
C ALA A 227 -12.17 -12.80 -11.83
N LEU A 228 -12.59 -13.49 -10.75
CA LEU A 228 -12.53 -14.95 -10.66
C LEU A 228 -13.44 -15.64 -11.68
N LYS A 229 -14.66 -15.13 -11.87
CA LYS A 229 -15.62 -15.68 -12.83
C LYS A 229 -15.12 -15.54 -14.26
N ASP A 230 -14.63 -14.36 -14.63
CA ASP A 230 -14.20 -14.07 -15.99
C ASP A 230 -13.00 -14.94 -16.38
N ARG A 231 -12.02 -15.12 -15.46
CA ARG A 231 -10.93 -16.07 -15.64
C ARG A 231 -11.40 -17.51 -15.88
N LEU A 232 -12.40 -17.97 -15.13
CA LEU A 232 -12.94 -19.32 -15.31
C LEU A 232 -13.58 -19.48 -16.69
N GLU A 233 -14.32 -18.47 -17.16
CA GLU A 233 -14.93 -18.47 -18.49
C GLU A 233 -13.87 -18.47 -19.59
N ASP A 234 -12.81 -17.66 -19.46
CA ASP A 234 -11.72 -17.59 -20.44
C ASP A 234 -10.94 -18.91 -20.51
N ARG A 235 -10.67 -19.56 -19.38
CA ARG A 235 -10.06 -20.90 -19.37
C ARG A 235 -10.93 -21.94 -20.09
N VAL A 236 -12.25 -21.87 -19.94
CA VAL A 236 -13.18 -22.77 -20.64
C VAL A 236 -13.18 -22.50 -22.14
N ARG A 237 -13.17 -21.22 -22.55
CA ARG A 237 -13.08 -20.84 -23.97
C ARG A 237 -11.78 -21.33 -24.59
N HIS A 238 -10.65 -21.12 -23.93
CA HIS A 238 -9.35 -21.56 -24.42
C HIS A 238 -9.29 -23.08 -24.65
N VAL A 239 -9.80 -23.87 -23.70
CA VAL A 239 -9.89 -25.33 -23.84
C VAL A 239 -10.84 -25.74 -24.97
N ALA A 240 -11.96 -25.03 -25.15
CA ALA A 240 -12.89 -25.29 -26.25
C ALA A 240 -12.24 -25.01 -27.62
N ASP A 241 -11.52 -23.90 -27.75
CA ASP A 241 -10.81 -23.52 -28.98
C ASP A 241 -9.68 -24.51 -29.32
N GLU A 242 -8.95 -25.01 -28.31
CA GLU A 242 -7.95 -26.07 -28.50
C GLU A 242 -8.59 -27.38 -29.01
N ILE A 243 -9.73 -27.78 -28.43
CA ILE A 243 -10.46 -28.98 -28.85
C ILE A 243 -10.97 -28.81 -30.29
N ASP A 244 -11.57 -27.68 -30.63
CA ASP A 244 -12.08 -27.42 -31.97
C ASP A 244 -10.96 -27.34 -33.03
N GLY A 245 -9.77 -26.83 -32.67
CA GLY A 245 -8.58 -26.87 -33.51
C GLY A 245 -8.04 -28.29 -33.76
N PHE A 246 -8.21 -29.21 -32.80
CA PHE A 246 -7.78 -30.61 -32.94
C PHE A 246 -8.61 -31.42 -33.94
N TRP A 247 -9.85 -31.01 -34.23
CA TRP A 247 -10.76 -31.69 -35.17
C TRP A 247 -10.76 -31.12 -36.60
N GLN A 248 -9.88 -30.16 -36.90
CA GLN A 248 -9.75 -29.57 -38.25
C GLN A 248 -8.72 -30.26 -39.17
N PHE A 249 -8.30 -31.49 -38.87
CA PHE A 249 -7.42 -32.32 -39.71
C PHE A 249 -8.11 -33.53 -40.35
#